data_AF-A0A015J280-F1
#
_entry.id   AF-A0A015J280-F1
#
_cell.length_a   1.000
_cell.length_b   1.000
_cell.length_c   1.000
_cell.angle_alpha   90.00
_cell.angle_beta   90.00
_cell.angle_gamma   90.00
#
_symmetry.space_group_name_H-M   'P 1'
#
loop_
_entity.id
_entity.type
_entity.pdbx_description
1 polymer ?
#
loop_
_entity_poly.entity_id
_entity_poly.type
_entity_poly.pdbx_seq_one_letter_code
_entity_poly.pdbx_strand_id
1 'polypeptide(L)'
;MSYKSFYLFLIFALKYIFFGVESYIPVGRIGHSSILIGNKIYYFGGITDVGASLNDVFYLDLSQPFNVANPPWIKITDIPFGSSWGSVALDNSNNTEVYLFGGITDDWSLSWNIPAVSGIAPSRRIEMKAISDNSGKIYIFGGAANLLVGAQTRTFFSDMIIFDIADSSWSINTAVNGRATYSATLLSNGIIVYVGGFEPFNGNNDVVLIADISKILLFDTNSLTWSTKSAKITASIPVENRQRHSAVLAPNDQIIIYGGTRTTDEVDFNQVYPDVLVLDTKKDPYEITAPDISTNTGIFPSLAGHTANLFGYYMIVAFGNTTHKDDEPSLGKNGIIYVMDIRNFTWINSLDQAADNKTLKTSSPVSQSNKNKLKLLLATAFGISGGLLALTGGFFVYRWINIRKREKDHAPGFFGSNDDDSIPGTPTDDNLSSY
;
A
#
# COMPACT_ATOMS: atom_id res chain seq x y z
N MET A 1 -35.81 -34.76 10.15
CA MET A 1 -34.95 -34.22 9.08
C MET A 1 -34.19 -35.39 8.46
N SER A 2 -34.26 -35.61 7.14
CA SER A 2 -33.54 -36.72 6.50
C SER A 2 -32.03 -36.47 6.51
N TYR A 3 -31.20 -37.51 6.43
CA TYR A 3 -29.73 -37.37 6.37
C TYR A 3 -29.29 -36.45 5.21
N LYS A 4 -29.97 -36.54 4.05
CA LYS A 4 -29.76 -35.65 2.91
C LYS A 4 -30.09 -34.19 3.22
N SER A 5 -31.17 -33.93 3.96
CA SER A 5 -31.58 -32.59 4.35
C SER A 5 -30.60 -31.94 5.34
N PHE A 6 -30.00 -32.72 6.25
CA PHE A 6 -28.96 -32.23 7.17
C PHE A 6 -27.66 -31.91 6.42
N TYR A 7 -27.25 -32.77 5.48
CA TYR A 7 -26.04 -32.55 4.67
C TYR A 7 -26.17 -31.32 3.75
N LEU A 8 -27.34 -31.14 3.13
CA LEU A 8 -27.67 -29.93 2.36
C LEU A 8 -27.64 -28.69 3.25
N PHE A 9 -28.21 -28.76 4.45
CA PHE A 9 -28.19 -27.65 5.41
C PHE A 9 -26.78 -27.34 5.91
N LEU A 10 -25.93 -28.35 6.13
CA LEU A 10 -24.53 -28.18 6.52
C LEU A 10 -23.70 -27.56 5.39
N ILE A 11 -23.91 -27.97 4.13
CA ILE A 11 -23.25 -27.35 2.96
C ILE A 11 -23.74 -25.91 2.78
N PHE A 12 -25.03 -25.64 2.98
CA PHE A 12 -25.57 -24.28 2.95
C PHE A 12 -25.00 -23.43 4.09
N ALA A 13 -24.97 -23.96 5.31
CA ALA A 13 -24.40 -23.28 6.47
C ALA A 13 -22.90 -23.05 6.31
N LEU A 14 -22.15 -24.02 5.79
CA LEU A 14 -20.74 -23.85 5.45
C LEU A 14 -20.56 -22.83 4.32
N LYS A 15 -21.42 -22.80 3.29
CA LYS A 15 -21.42 -21.72 2.28
C LYS A 15 -21.76 -20.35 2.88
N TYR A 16 -22.60 -20.29 3.91
CA TYR A 16 -22.96 -19.05 4.59
C TYR A 16 -21.93 -18.59 5.63
N ILE A 17 -21.23 -19.53 6.27
CA ILE A 17 -20.13 -19.29 7.22
C ILE A 17 -18.82 -18.99 6.46
N PHE A 18 -18.64 -19.62 5.31
CA PHE A 18 -17.62 -19.34 4.29
C PHE A 18 -18.21 -18.58 3.11
N PHE A 19 -19.06 -17.56 3.36
CA PHE A 19 -18.95 -16.39 2.50
C PHE A 19 -17.57 -15.83 2.80
N GLY A 20 -16.58 -16.40 2.11
CA GLY A 20 -15.27 -15.83 2.02
C GLY A 20 -15.50 -14.38 1.66
N VAL A 21 -15.10 -13.49 2.56
CA VAL A 21 -14.84 -12.11 2.19
C VAL A 21 -13.89 -12.24 1.03
N GLU A 22 -14.37 -12.05 -0.20
CA GLU A 22 -13.49 -11.96 -1.35
C GLU A 22 -12.55 -10.80 -1.04
N SER A 23 -11.34 -11.14 -0.62
CA SER A 23 -10.31 -10.15 -0.35
C SER A 23 -10.06 -9.48 -1.68
N TYR A 24 -10.31 -8.18 -1.75
CA TYR A 24 -9.99 -7.42 -2.95
C TYR A 24 -8.48 -7.52 -3.20
N ILE A 25 -8.06 -7.88 -4.41
CA ILE A 25 -6.64 -7.96 -4.79
C ILE A 25 -6.40 -6.87 -5.84
N PRO A 26 -5.65 -5.80 -5.50
CA PRO A 26 -5.32 -4.77 -6.46
C PRO A 26 -4.47 -5.33 -7.60
N VAL A 27 -4.76 -4.90 -8.83
CA VAL A 27 -3.91 -5.20 -9.99
C VAL A 27 -2.62 -4.37 -9.99
N GLY A 28 -1.59 -4.86 -10.69
CA GLY A 28 -0.33 -4.15 -10.91
C GLY A 28 -0.52 -2.82 -11.62
N ARG A 29 0.15 -1.78 -11.11
CA ARG A 29 -0.09 -0.38 -11.51
C ARG A 29 1.12 0.52 -11.26
N ILE A 30 1.25 1.59 -12.03
CA ILE A 30 2.24 2.66 -11.83
C ILE A 30 1.52 4.03 -11.81
N GLY A 31 2.13 5.05 -11.21
CA GLY A 31 1.60 6.41 -11.25
C GLY A 31 0.29 6.57 -10.46
N HIS A 32 -0.02 5.63 -9.58
CA HIS A 32 -1.12 5.78 -8.63
C HIS A 32 -0.71 6.79 -7.54
N SER A 33 -1.68 7.38 -6.87
CA SER A 33 -1.44 8.22 -5.70
C SER A 33 -1.77 7.45 -4.42
N SER A 34 -1.14 7.80 -3.31
CA SER A 34 -1.43 7.20 -2.01
C SER A 34 -1.32 8.20 -0.88
N ILE A 35 -2.03 7.95 0.21
CA ILE A 35 -1.90 8.74 1.44
C ILE A 35 -2.21 7.90 2.69
N LEU A 36 -1.40 8.08 3.73
CA LEU A 36 -1.64 7.48 5.05
C LEU A 36 -2.60 8.36 5.87
N ILE A 37 -3.68 7.78 6.37
CA ILE A 37 -4.62 8.43 7.30
C ILE A 37 -4.88 7.48 8.47
N GLY A 38 -4.40 7.85 9.65
CA GLY A 38 -4.42 6.97 10.82
C GLY A 38 -3.68 5.66 10.54
N ASN A 39 -4.38 4.53 10.60
CA ASN A 39 -3.81 3.19 10.38
C ASN A 39 -4.17 2.63 8.99
N LYS A 40 -4.43 3.48 8.00
CA LYS A 40 -4.84 3.04 6.66
C LYS A 40 -4.10 3.83 5.59
N ILE A 41 -3.51 3.13 4.63
CA ILE A 41 -2.98 3.77 3.42
C ILE A 41 -4.03 3.64 2.33
N TYR A 42 -4.54 4.77 1.87
CA TYR A 42 -5.49 4.85 0.76
C TYR A 42 -4.72 4.97 -0.55
N TYR A 43 -5.23 4.32 -1.59
CA TYR A 43 -4.66 4.29 -2.93
C TYR A 43 -5.71 4.73 -3.96
N PHE A 44 -5.27 5.49 -4.95
CA PHE A 44 -6.12 6.10 -5.97
C PHE A 44 -5.56 5.81 -7.35
N GLY A 45 -6.32 5.07 -8.14
CA GLY A 45 -6.06 4.85 -9.57
C GLY A 45 -4.69 4.27 -9.88
N GLY A 46 -4.02 4.82 -10.89
CA GLY A 46 -2.81 4.31 -11.53
C GLY A 46 -3.07 3.70 -12.90
N ILE A 47 -2.03 3.49 -13.69
CA ILE A 47 -2.12 2.93 -15.04
C ILE A 47 -1.62 1.48 -15.05
N THR A 48 -2.34 0.59 -15.73
CA THR A 48 -1.98 -0.83 -15.90
C THR A 48 -1.14 -1.07 -17.16
N ASP A 49 -0.74 -2.31 -17.43
CA ASP A 49 -0.02 -2.69 -18.66
C ASP A 49 -0.85 -2.53 -19.93
N VAL A 50 -2.17 -2.45 -19.82
CA VAL A 50 -3.09 -2.21 -20.94
C VAL A 50 -3.21 -0.70 -21.25
N GLY A 51 -2.60 0.17 -20.43
CA GLY A 51 -2.58 1.62 -20.66
C GLY A 51 -3.82 2.38 -20.18
N ALA A 52 -4.82 1.70 -19.64
CA ALA A 52 -6.00 2.35 -19.04
C ALA A 52 -5.71 2.87 -17.63
N SER A 53 -6.19 4.08 -17.33
CA SER A 53 -6.13 4.65 -15.97
C SER A 53 -7.25 4.03 -15.13
N LEU A 54 -6.89 3.57 -13.93
CA LEU A 54 -7.82 2.96 -13.00
C LEU A 54 -8.55 4.04 -12.22
N ASN A 55 -9.78 3.73 -11.82
CA ASN A 55 -10.65 4.61 -11.04
C ASN A 55 -10.99 4.04 -9.66
N ASP A 56 -10.34 2.96 -9.26
CA ASP A 56 -10.58 2.33 -7.96
C ASP A 56 -9.94 3.14 -6.82
N VAL A 57 -10.66 3.15 -5.70
CA VAL A 57 -10.20 3.66 -4.41
C VAL A 57 -10.29 2.53 -3.41
N PHE A 58 -9.16 2.23 -2.79
CA PHE A 58 -9.02 1.13 -1.84
C PHE A 58 -7.97 1.48 -0.79
N TYR A 59 -7.86 0.69 0.27
CA TYR A 59 -6.83 0.89 1.29
C TYR A 59 -6.19 -0.41 1.77
N LEU A 60 -4.98 -0.26 2.30
CA LEU A 60 -4.29 -1.24 3.12
C LEU A 60 -4.59 -0.96 4.59
N ASP A 61 -5.19 -1.92 5.30
CA ASP A 61 -5.45 -1.79 6.73
C ASP A 61 -4.22 -2.18 7.58
N LEU A 62 -3.61 -1.21 8.22
CA LEU A 62 -2.45 -1.38 9.09
C LEU A 62 -2.85 -1.52 10.56
N SER A 63 -4.11 -1.77 10.91
CA SER A 63 -4.55 -1.85 12.31
C SER A 63 -4.18 -3.16 13.01
N GLN A 64 -3.89 -4.23 12.25
CA GLN A 64 -3.50 -5.54 12.77
C GLN A 64 -2.21 -6.02 12.09
N PRO A 65 -1.44 -6.92 12.73
CA PRO A 65 -0.34 -7.59 12.07
C PRO A 65 -0.78 -8.36 10.82
N PHE A 66 0.06 -8.36 9.79
CA PHE A 66 -0.20 -9.12 8.57
C PHE A 66 1.08 -9.60 7.90
N ASN A 67 0.96 -10.65 7.08
CA ASN A 67 2.03 -11.12 6.20
C ASN A 67 1.97 -10.34 4.88
N VAL A 68 3.11 -9.83 4.41
CA VAL A 68 3.24 -9.03 3.18
C VAL A 68 2.78 -9.78 1.94
N ALA A 69 2.83 -11.12 1.93
CA ALA A 69 2.28 -11.94 0.85
C ALA A 69 0.74 -11.99 0.85
N ASN A 70 0.08 -11.62 1.96
CA ASN A 70 -1.37 -11.57 2.09
C ASN A 70 -1.82 -10.24 2.74
N PRO A 71 -1.68 -9.09 2.07
CA PRO A 71 -2.02 -7.81 2.66
C PRO A 71 -3.55 -7.66 2.85
N PRO A 72 -3.99 -7.02 3.94
CA PRO A 72 -5.42 -6.79 4.25
C PRO A 72 -6.00 -5.63 3.43
N TRP A 73 -6.21 -5.89 2.14
CA TRP A 73 -6.79 -4.94 1.20
C TRP A 73 -8.30 -4.81 1.33
N ILE A 74 -8.81 -3.57 1.28
CA ILE A 74 -10.24 -3.28 1.29
C ILE A 74 -10.57 -2.25 0.20
N LYS A 75 -11.42 -2.63 -0.76
CA LYS A 75 -11.97 -1.69 -1.75
C LYS A 75 -13.04 -0.81 -1.11
N ILE A 76 -13.03 0.48 -1.41
CA ILE A 76 -14.00 1.46 -0.92
C ILE A 76 -15.06 1.72 -1.98
N THR A 77 -14.63 2.26 -3.11
CA THR A 77 -15.50 2.73 -4.21
C THR A 77 -14.68 2.85 -5.48
N ASP A 78 -15.36 3.08 -6.59
CA ASP A 78 -14.74 3.63 -7.79
C ASP A 78 -15.12 5.13 -7.90
N ILE A 79 -14.17 5.97 -8.27
CA ILE A 79 -14.40 7.37 -8.64
C ILE A 79 -14.88 7.45 -10.10
N PRO A 80 -15.53 8.54 -10.53
CA PRO A 80 -16.20 8.55 -11.83
C PRO A 80 -15.24 8.63 -13.02
N PHE A 81 -13.93 8.79 -12.81
CA PHE A 81 -12.91 8.84 -13.86
C PHE A 81 -11.67 8.04 -13.47
N GLY A 82 -10.97 7.47 -14.46
CA GLY A 82 -9.63 6.94 -14.25
C GLY A 82 -8.65 8.06 -13.86
N SER A 83 -7.73 7.79 -12.94
CA SER A 83 -6.74 8.78 -12.49
C SER A 83 -5.35 8.17 -12.47
N SER A 84 -4.36 8.81 -13.09
CA SER A 84 -2.95 8.42 -12.96
C SER A 84 -2.02 9.62 -13.08
N TRP A 85 -0.81 9.50 -12.54
CA TRP A 85 0.20 10.58 -12.47
C TRP A 85 -0.29 11.86 -11.79
N GLY A 86 -1.34 11.73 -10.97
CA GLY A 86 -1.89 12.72 -10.05
C GLY A 86 -1.17 12.72 -8.71
N SER A 87 -1.59 13.63 -7.82
CA SER A 87 -1.17 13.64 -6.42
C SER A 87 -2.37 13.83 -5.52
N VAL A 88 -2.33 13.21 -4.35
CA VAL A 88 -3.32 13.44 -3.29
C VAL A 88 -2.72 14.23 -2.14
N ALA A 89 -3.55 14.95 -1.41
CA ALA A 89 -3.21 15.68 -0.19
C ALA A 89 -4.36 15.58 0.82
N LEU A 90 -4.03 15.47 2.11
CA LEU A 90 -5.00 15.44 3.21
C LEU A 90 -5.17 16.86 3.75
N ASP A 91 -6.38 17.24 4.14
CA ASP A 91 -6.55 18.40 5.00
C ASP A 91 -5.97 18.10 6.40
N ASN A 92 -4.71 18.45 6.63
CA ASN A 92 -4.05 18.20 7.92
C ASN A 92 -4.57 19.13 9.04
N SER A 93 -5.39 20.14 8.74
CA SER A 93 -5.98 21.02 9.76
C SER A 93 -7.04 20.31 10.61
N ASN A 94 -7.73 19.32 10.02
CA ASN A 94 -8.82 18.58 10.65
C ASN A 94 -8.85 17.06 10.34
N ASN A 95 -8.00 16.58 9.43
CA ASN A 95 -7.90 15.21 8.93
C ASN A 95 -9.21 14.64 8.35
N THR A 96 -10.02 15.48 7.71
CA THR A 96 -11.36 15.08 7.25
C THR A 96 -11.47 14.77 5.77
N GLU A 97 -10.69 15.45 4.91
CA GLU A 97 -10.89 15.42 3.46
C GLU A 97 -9.60 15.14 2.70
N VAL A 98 -9.72 14.33 1.65
CA VAL A 98 -8.62 14.05 0.72
C VAL A 98 -8.90 14.75 -0.61
N TYR A 99 -7.93 15.55 -1.03
CA TYR A 99 -7.96 16.28 -2.29
C TYR A 99 -7.09 15.56 -3.32
N LEU A 100 -7.61 15.38 -4.54
CA LEU A 100 -6.90 14.82 -5.68
C LEU A 100 -6.60 15.93 -6.68
N PHE A 101 -5.33 16.10 -7.04
CA PHE A 101 -4.84 17.15 -7.92
C PHE A 101 -4.15 16.58 -9.16
N GLY A 102 -4.43 17.22 -10.30
CA GLY A 102 -3.79 16.91 -11.58
C GLY A 102 -4.03 15.48 -12.05
N GLY A 103 -3.09 14.96 -12.82
CA GLY A 103 -3.15 13.61 -13.38
C GLY A 103 -3.81 13.52 -14.75
N ILE A 104 -3.68 12.35 -15.35
CA ILE A 104 -4.40 11.93 -16.55
C ILE A 104 -5.79 11.47 -16.11
N THR A 105 -6.81 11.96 -16.81
CA THR A 105 -8.21 11.55 -16.61
C THR A 105 -8.81 11.11 -17.94
N ASP A 106 -9.46 9.95 -17.96
CA ASP A 106 -10.00 9.34 -19.19
C ASP A 106 -11.27 10.03 -19.70
N ASP A 107 -12.01 10.70 -18.82
CA ASP A 107 -13.18 11.52 -19.17
C ASP A 107 -13.14 12.84 -18.38
N TRP A 108 -12.94 13.93 -19.10
CA TRP A 108 -12.79 15.27 -18.53
C TRP A 108 -14.11 15.92 -18.13
N SER A 109 -15.24 15.32 -18.48
CA SER A 109 -16.58 15.79 -18.11
C SER A 109 -17.04 15.24 -16.76
N LEU A 110 -16.41 14.15 -16.31
CA LEU A 110 -16.73 13.49 -15.06
C LEU A 110 -15.94 14.14 -13.92
N SER A 111 -16.61 14.41 -12.81
CA SER A 111 -16.02 15.07 -11.66
C SER A 111 -16.49 14.45 -10.35
N TRP A 112 -15.60 14.45 -9.37
CA TRP A 112 -15.91 14.05 -8.01
C TRP A 112 -15.92 15.32 -7.16
N ASN A 113 -17.12 15.82 -6.84
CA ASN A 113 -17.35 16.95 -5.93
C ASN A 113 -16.34 18.11 -6.10
N ILE A 114 -16.30 18.78 -7.27
CA ILE A 114 -15.45 19.96 -7.45
C ILE A 114 -16.03 21.10 -6.58
N PRO A 115 -15.31 21.57 -5.55
CA PRO A 115 -15.77 22.72 -4.77
C PRO A 115 -15.79 23.97 -5.64
N ALA A 116 -16.61 24.96 -5.27
CA ALA A 116 -16.54 26.27 -5.89
C ALA A 116 -15.22 26.92 -5.46
N VAL A 117 -14.24 26.98 -6.36
CA VAL A 117 -12.90 27.51 -6.08
C VAL A 117 -12.74 28.89 -6.69
N SER A 118 -12.20 29.83 -5.91
CA SER A 118 -11.87 31.18 -6.34
C SER A 118 -10.39 31.31 -6.74
N GLY A 119 -10.03 32.40 -7.42
CA GLY A 119 -8.68 32.62 -7.95
C GLY A 119 -8.46 32.05 -9.35
N ILE A 120 -7.21 32.08 -9.82
CA ILE A 120 -6.85 31.57 -11.14
C ILE A 120 -6.53 30.09 -11.02
N ALA A 121 -7.40 29.25 -11.60
CA ALA A 121 -7.17 27.81 -11.66
C ALA A 121 -5.86 27.50 -12.41
N PRO A 122 -4.98 26.64 -11.85
CA PRO A 122 -3.75 26.26 -12.52
C PRO A 122 -4.01 25.44 -13.79
N SER A 123 -3.07 25.51 -14.74
CA SER A 123 -3.05 24.63 -15.91
C SER A 123 -3.02 23.15 -15.52
N ARG A 124 -3.68 22.31 -16.34
CA ARG A 124 -3.65 20.85 -16.22
C ARG A 124 -2.20 20.34 -16.25
N ARG A 125 -1.90 19.40 -15.37
CA ARG A 125 -0.53 18.90 -15.17
C ARG A 125 -0.50 17.50 -14.56
N ILE A 126 0.61 16.83 -14.77
CA ILE A 126 0.97 15.49 -14.27
C ILE A 126 2.30 15.56 -13.53
N GLU A 127 2.64 14.47 -12.84
CA GLU A 127 3.98 14.24 -12.28
C GLU A 127 4.43 15.28 -11.24
N MET A 128 3.47 15.93 -10.59
CA MET A 128 3.67 16.84 -9.45
C MET A 128 3.43 16.13 -8.11
N LYS A 129 3.74 16.82 -7.01
CA LYS A 129 3.40 16.39 -5.65
C LYS A 129 2.68 17.50 -4.91
N ALA A 130 1.57 17.15 -4.28
CA ALA A 130 0.80 18.00 -3.38
C ALA A 130 1.24 17.74 -1.94
N ILE A 131 1.58 18.82 -1.23
CA ILE A 131 2.09 18.77 0.14
C ILE A 131 1.22 19.65 1.02
N SER A 132 0.53 19.05 1.98
CA SER A 132 -0.28 19.78 2.95
C SER A 132 0.54 20.17 4.16
N ASP A 133 0.42 21.41 4.60
CA ASP A 133 0.86 21.83 5.92
C ASP A 133 -0.26 21.70 6.97
N ASN A 134 0.05 21.97 8.23
CA ASN A 134 -0.93 21.92 9.32
C ASN A 134 -1.82 23.18 9.42
N SER A 135 -1.61 24.17 8.54
CA SER A 135 -2.40 25.40 8.52
C SER A 135 -3.61 25.32 7.59
N GLY A 136 -3.75 24.23 6.84
CA GLY A 136 -4.81 24.05 5.84
C GLY A 136 -4.41 24.56 4.45
N LYS A 137 -3.10 24.68 4.18
CA LYS A 137 -2.58 25.05 2.85
C LYS A 137 -1.95 23.84 2.17
N ILE A 138 -2.23 23.70 0.88
CA ILE A 138 -1.66 22.65 0.03
C ILE A 138 -0.75 23.30 -1.00
N TYR A 139 0.50 22.88 -1.01
CA TYR A 139 1.56 23.38 -1.89
C TYR A 139 1.80 22.39 -3.04
N ILE A 140 1.76 22.88 -4.27
CA ILE A 140 2.00 22.09 -5.49
C ILE A 140 2.98 22.86 -6.36
N PHE A 141 4.23 22.42 -6.37
CA PHE A 141 5.25 22.96 -7.27
C PHE A 141 5.18 22.26 -8.63
N GLY A 142 5.49 22.98 -9.70
CA GLY A 142 5.85 22.44 -10.99
C GLY A 142 4.92 21.35 -11.55
N GLY A 143 5.48 20.20 -11.90
CA GLY A 143 4.85 19.19 -12.73
C GLY A 143 5.08 19.46 -14.22
N ALA A 144 4.48 18.63 -15.05
CA ALA A 144 4.57 18.74 -16.50
C ALA A 144 3.19 18.72 -17.17
N ALA A 145 3.10 19.32 -18.36
CA ALA A 145 2.01 19.07 -19.29
C ALA A 145 2.57 18.47 -20.57
N ASN A 146 1.82 17.53 -21.17
CA ASN A 146 2.11 16.93 -22.46
C ASN A 146 0.78 16.60 -23.17
N LEU A 147 0.84 15.85 -24.27
CA LEU A 147 -0.34 15.48 -25.05
C LEU A 147 -1.40 14.72 -24.24
N LEU A 148 -1.01 13.98 -23.19
CA LEU A 148 -1.92 13.21 -22.33
C LEU A 148 -2.85 14.10 -21.50
N VAL A 149 -2.48 15.37 -21.30
CA VAL A 149 -3.29 16.38 -20.61
C VAL A 149 -3.66 17.56 -21.50
N GLY A 150 -3.54 17.40 -22.83
CA GLY A 150 -3.99 18.36 -23.83
C GLY A 150 -2.99 19.45 -24.23
N ALA A 151 -1.71 19.36 -23.82
CA ALA A 151 -0.68 20.29 -24.27
C ALA A 151 -0.01 19.81 -25.56
N GLN A 152 0.27 20.73 -26.50
CA GLN A 152 0.88 20.39 -27.80
C GLN A 152 2.32 19.90 -27.68
N THR A 153 3.06 20.43 -26.70
CA THR A 153 4.45 20.09 -26.42
C THR A 153 4.63 19.82 -24.93
N ARG A 154 5.70 19.10 -24.57
CA ARG A 154 6.06 18.94 -23.16
C ARG A 154 6.41 20.31 -22.58
N THR A 155 5.85 20.65 -21.43
CA THR A 155 6.15 21.88 -20.70
C THR A 155 6.35 21.55 -19.24
N PHE A 156 7.47 21.96 -18.65
CA PHE A 156 7.71 21.88 -17.21
C PHE A 156 7.29 23.19 -16.56
N PHE A 157 6.42 23.12 -15.55
CA PHE A 157 5.94 24.31 -14.88
C PHE A 157 6.91 24.77 -13.79
N SER A 158 7.03 26.08 -13.62
CA SER A 158 7.88 26.75 -12.61
C SER A 158 7.06 27.44 -11.53
N ASP A 159 5.76 27.25 -11.47
CA ASP A 159 4.88 27.86 -10.47
C ASP A 159 4.86 27.02 -9.18
N MET A 160 4.82 27.71 -8.04
CA MET A 160 4.31 27.20 -6.77
C MET A 160 2.84 27.58 -6.68
N ILE A 161 1.97 26.59 -6.78
CA ILE A 161 0.56 26.73 -6.53
C ILE A 161 0.31 26.52 -5.05
N ILE A 162 -0.49 27.38 -4.44
CA ILE A 162 -0.95 27.23 -3.06
C ILE A 162 -2.48 27.23 -3.10
N PHE A 163 -3.06 26.11 -2.66
CA PHE A 163 -4.48 25.99 -2.42
C PHE A 163 -4.77 26.23 -0.94
N ASP A 164 -5.58 27.24 -0.65
CA ASP A 164 -6.12 27.45 0.70
C ASP A 164 -7.45 26.70 0.83
N ILE A 165 -7.51 25.74 1.75
CA ILE A 165 -8.70 24.91 1.96
C ILE A 165 -9.84 25.74 2.54
N ALA A 166 -9.57 26.60 3.51
CA ALA A 166 -10.59 27.37 4.22
C ALA A 166 -11.29 28.37 3.29
N ASP A 167 -10.50 29.04 2.44
CA ASP A 167 -11.02 29.99 1.46
C ASP A 167 -11.46 29.34 0.15
N SER A 168 -11.14 28.05 -0.05
CA SER A 168 -11.27 27.35 -1.33
C SER A 168 -10.74 28.23 -2.47
N SER A 169 -9.46 28.60 -2.38
CA SER A 169 -8.86 29.58 -3.30
C SER A 169 -7.46 29.18 -3.76
N TRP A 170 -7.17 29.53 -5.01
CA TRP A 170 -5.83 29.40 -5.58
C TRP A 170 -5.03 30.69 -5.43
N SER A 171 -3.77 30.54 -5.04
CA SER A 171 -2.75 31.57 -5.22
C SER A 171 -1.53 30.97 -5.91
N ILE A 172 -0.83 31.81 -6.68
CA ILE A 172 0.34 31.40 -7.45
C ILE A 172 1.52 32.25 -7.00
N ASN A 173 2.59 31.59 -6.59
CA ASN A 173 3.89 32.17 -6.37
C ASN A 173 4.82 31.61 -7.44
N THR A 174 5.45 32.46 -8.24
CA THR A 174 6.29 32.01 -9.37
C THR A 174 7.71 31.71 -8.90
N ALA A 175 8.27 30.58 -9.32
CA ALA A 175 9.51 30.02 -8.78
C ALA A 175 10.66 29.89 -9.80
N VAL A 176 11.65 29.10 -9.37
CA VAL A 176 12.85 28.61 -10.06
C VAL A 176 12.54 27.77 -11.32
N ASN A 177 13.57 27.17 -11.96
CA ASN A 177 13.39 26.27 -13.11
C ASN A 177 12.33 25.18 -12.83
N GLY A 178 11.49 24.92 -13.82
CA GLY A 178 10.42 23.95 -13.71
C GLY A 178 10.93 22.53 -13.49
N ARG A 179 10.15 21.73 -12.75
CA ARG A 179 10.55 20.37 -12.37
C ARG A 179 9.34 19.43 -12.35
N ALA A 180 9.53 18.17 -12.73
CA ALA A 180 8.52 17.11 -12.62
C ALA A 180 9.17 15.82 -12.09
N THR A 181 8.37 14.79 -11.79
CA THR A 181 8.82 13.43 -11.41
C THR A 181 9.75 13.35 -10.19
N TYR A 182 9.83 14.43 -9.41
CA TYR A 182 10.60 14.56 -8.18
C TYR A 182 9.86 13.96 -6.98
N SER A 183 10.56 13.82 -5.87
CA SER A 183 9.92 13.63 -4.55
C SER A 183 9.88 14.96 -3.79
N ALA A 184 8.83 15.16 -2.99
CA ALA A 184 8.69 16.33 -2.13
C ALA A 184 8.30 15.88 -0.72
N THR A 185 8.94 16.46 0.30
CA THR A 185 8.72 16.13 1.70
C THR A 185 8.70 17.40 2.54
N LEU A 186 7.65 17.59 3.36
CA LEU A 186 7.58 18.70 4.32
C LEU A 186 8.33 18.33 5.59
N LEU A 187 9.30 19.15 5.98
CA LEU A 187 10.00 19.02 7.26
C LEU A 187 9.21 19.64 8.41
N SER A 188 9.54 19.26 9.64
CA SER A 188 8.90 19.79 10.85
C SER A 188 9.01 21.32 11.03
N ASN A 189 9.97 21.96 10.36
CA ASN A 189 10.19 23.41 10.41
C ASN A 189 9.43 24.20 9.31
N GLY A 190 8.59 23.56 8.51
CA GLY A 190 7.84 24.22 7.43
C GLY A 190 8.61 24.35 6.12
N ILE A 191 9.77 23.70 5.98
CA ILE A 191 10.49 23.67 4.70
C ILE A 191 10.06 22.44 3.89
N ILE A 192 9.62 22.65 2.65
CA ILE A 192 9.42 21.56 1.68
C ILE A 192 10.74 21.31 0.95
N VAL A 193 11.19 20.06 0.98
CA VAL A 193 12.41 19.58 0.34
C VAL A 193 12.07 18.84 -0.94
N TYR A 194 12.65 19.27 -2.06
CA TYR A 194 12.46 18.68 -3.38
C TYR A 194 13.74 17.98 -3.84
N VAL A 195 13.63 16.69 -4.19
CA VAL A 195 14.78 15.85 -4.53
C VAL A 195 14.59 15.17 -5.89
N GLY A 196 15.64 15.20 -6.71
CA GLY A 196 15.70 14.57 -8.04
C GLY A 196 14.62 15.06 -9.00
N GLY A 197 14.18 14.17 -9.90
CA GLY A 197 13.17 14.46 -10.92
C GLY A 197 13.76 14.99 -12.24
N PHE A 198 12.88 15.37 -13.15
CA PHE A 198 13.23 15.98 -14.42
C PHE A 198 13.20 17.51 -14.38
N GLU A 199 14.15 18.12 -15.07
CA GLU A 199 14.19 19.56 -15.31
C GLU A 199 14.57 19.87 -16.78
N PRO A 200 14.08 20.99 -17.34
CA PRO A 200 14.45 21.42 -18.69
C PRO A 200 15.90 21.92 -18.71
N PHE A 201 16.66 21.54 -19.74
CA PHE A 201 18.02 22.03 -19.93
C PHE A 201 18.00 23.51 -20.31
N ASN A 202 18.51 24.39 -19.45
CA ASN A 202 18.54 25.84 -19.65
C ASN A 202 17.16 26.43 -20.03
N GLY A 203 16.08 25.87 -19.48
CA GLY A 203 14.70 26.29 -19.78
C GLY A 203 14.15 25.79 -21.12
N ASN A 204 14.93 25.03 -21.89
CA ASN A 204 14.44 24.36 -23.08
C ASN A 204 13.68 23.09 -22.69
N ASN A 205 12.36 23.07 -22.91
CA ASN A 205 11.51 21.93 -22.61
C ASN A 205 11.72 20.74 -23.57
N ASP A 206 12.38 20.93 -24.71
CA ASP A 206 12.67 19.86 -25.68
C ASP A 206 13.83 18.96 -25.23
N VAL A 207 14.65 19.44 -24.29
CA VAL A 207 15.82 18.71 -23.76
C VAL A 207 15.64 18.53 -22.26
N VAL A 208 15.45 17.29 -21.84
CA VAL A 208 15.18 16.92 -20.44
C VAL A 208 16.44 16.36 -19.79
N LEU A 209 16.74 16.82 -18.59
CA LEU A 209 17.79 16.28 -17.74
C LEU A 209 17.21 15.69 -16.46
N ILE A 210 17.91 14.72 -15.89
CA ILE A 210 17.66 14.28 -14.51
C ILE A 210 18.41 15.23 -13.58
N ALA A 211 17.68 15.85 -12.67
CA ALA A 211 18.21 16.79 -11.71
C ALA A 211 19.30 16.12 -10.85
N ASP A 212 20.37 16.88 -10.61
CA ASP A 212 21.46 16.48 -9.71
C ASP A 212 20.91 16.21 -8.31
N ILE A 213 21.04 14.97 -7.86
CA ILE A 213 20.50 14.49 -6.57
C ILE A 213 21.11 15.23 -5.38
N SER A 214 22.31 15.80 -5.55
CA SER A 214 22.98 16.60 -4.52
C SER A 214 22.50 18.06 -4.47
N LYS A 215 21.74 18.53 -5.46
CA LYS A 215 21.16 19.88 -5.48
C LYS A 215 19.74 19.86 -4.94
N ILE A 216 19.62 20.21 -3.67
CA ILE A 216 18.37 20.15 -2.92
C ILE A 216 17.66 21.49 -3.02
N LEU A 217 16.51 21.48 -3.69
CA LEU A 217 15.65 22.66 -3.81
C LEU A 217 14.71 22.73 -2.61
N LEU A 218 14.56 23.92 -2.03
CA LEU A 218 13.84 24.16 -0.79
C LEU A 218 12.81 25.26 -0.98
N PHE A 219 11.62 25.07 -0.41
CA PHE A 219 10.61 26.11 -0.28
C PHE A 219 10.22 26.28 1.18
N ASP A 220 10.40 27.48 1.72
CA ASP A 220 9.96 27.81 3.08
C ASP A 220 8.50 28.28 3.04
N THR A 221 7.60 27.53 3.67
CA THR A 221 6.17 27.82 3.66
C THR A 221 5.79 29.03 4.53
N ASN A 222 6.67 29.47 5.44
CA ASN A 222 6.42 30.62 6.31
C ASN A 222 6.77 31.93 5.60
N SER A 223 7.92 31.99 4.94
CA SER A 223 8.37 33.17 4.20
C SER A 223 7.92 33.18 2.74
N LEU A 224 7.44 32.04 2.22
CA LEU A 224 7.08 31.82 0.82
C LEU A 224 8.24 32.07 -0.15
N THR A 225 9.45 31.69 0.27
CA THR A 225 10.69 31.91 -0.50
C THR A 225 11.37 30.60 -0.89
N TRP A 226 11.98 30.61 -2.07
CA TRP A 226 12.81 29.53 -2.57
C TRP A 226 14.28 29.69 -2.14
N SER A 227 14.94 28.56 -1.90
CA SER A 227 16.40 28.50 -1.74
C SER A 227 16.93 27.15 -2.24
N THR A 228 18.24 27.04 -2.39
CA THR A 228 18.90 25.80 -2.80
C THR A 228 20.05 25.50 -1.84
N LYS A 229 20.17 24.24 -1.43
CA LYS A 229 21.33 23.73 -0.70
C LYS A 229 22.01 22.62 -1.49
N SER A 230 23.33 22.52 -1.34
CA SER A 230 24.08 21.34 -1.78
C SER A 230 24.12 20.32 -0.66
N ALA A 231 23.94 19.04 -1.01
CA ALA A 231 24.16 17.92 -0.13
C ALA A 231 25.50 17.26 -0.44
N LYS A 232 26.30 17.01 0.60
CA LYS A 232 27.51 16.22 0.49
C LYS A 232 27.14 14.74 0.41
N ILE A 233 27.57 14.07 -0.65
CA ILE A 233 27.45 12.62 -0.76
C ILE A 233 28.60 12.00 0.02
N THR A 234 28.27 11.29 1.10
CA THR A 234 29.24 10.56 1.96
C THR A 234 29.12 9.05 1.83
N ALA A 235 28.19 8.57 1.00
CA ALA A 235 28.12 7.18 0.60
C ALA A 235 29.47 6.72 0.02
N SER A 236 29.92 5.53 0.41
CA SER A 236 31.13 4.88 -0.11
C SER A 236 30.96 4.33 -1.53
N ILE A 237 29.74 4.40 -2.06
CA ILE A 237 29.34 3.88 -3.36
C ILE A 237 28.83 5.02 -4.25
N PRO A 238 28.91 4.88 -5.59
CA PRO A 238 28.30 5.84 -6.52
C PRO A 238 26.82 6.05 -6.23
N VAL A 239 26.38 7.30 -6.31
CA VAL A 239 24.97 7.69 -6.15
C VAL A 239 24.49 8.32 -7.44
N GLU A 240 23.49 7.69 -8.06
CA GLU A 240 22.91 8.16 -9.31
C GLU A 240 21.77 9.14 -9.09
N ASN A 241 21.66 10.08 -10.04
CA ASN A 241 20.51 10.95 -10.23
C ASN A 241 19.29 10.11 -10.61
N ARG A 242 18.11 10.50 -10.14
CA ARG A 242 16.91 9.69 -10.26
C ARG A 242 15.64 10.51 -10.41
N GLN A 243 14.68 9.92 -11.10
CA GLN A 243 13.31 10.41 -11.24
C GLN A 243 12.31 9.29 -10.95
N ARG A 244 11.04 9.65 -10.71
CA ARG A 244 9.94 8.70 -10.38
C ARG A 244 10.25 7.80 -9.17
N HIS A 245 11.10 8.28 -8.28
CA HIS A 245 11.35 7.67 -6.97
C HIS A 245 10.27 8.15 -5.98
N SER A 246 10.20 7.50 -4.84
CA SER A 246 9.42 7.98 -3.69
C SER A 246 10.34 8.43 -2.56
N ALA A 247 9.80 9.23 -1.66
CA ALA A 247 10.49 9.58 -0.43
C ALA A 247 9.50 9.66 0.73
N VAL A 248 9.98 9.36 1.95
CA VAL A 248 9.22 9.47 3.19
C VAL A 248 10.00 10.25 4.24
N LEU A 249 9.29 11.04 5.06
CA LEU A 249 9.86 11.72 6.22
C LEU A 249 10.03 10.73 7.38
N ALA A 250 11.27 10.36 7.66
CA ALA A 250 11.66 9.57 8.82
C ALA A 250 11.87 10.47 10.06
N PRO A 251 11.98 9.88 11.27
CA PRO A 251 12.30 10.64 12.48
C PRO A 251 13.55 11.51 12.34
N ASN A 252 13.61 12.60 13.11
CA ASN A 252 14.68 13.61 13.08
C ASN A 252 14.81 14.39 11.75
N ASP A 253 13.72 14.54 10.99
CA ASP A 253 13.70 15.21 9.68
C ASP A 253 14.67 14.58 8.66
N GLN A 254 14.94 13.28 8.80
CA GLN A 254 15.63 12.52 7.77
C GLN A 254 14.66 12.16 6.65
N ILE A 255 15.11 12.20 5.41
CA ILE A 255 14.30 11.82 4.25
C ILE A 255 14.87 10.53 3.68
N ILE A 256 14.08 9.47 3.69
CA ILE A 256 14.44 8.18 3.06
C ILE A 256 13.92 8.23 1.63
N ILE A 257 14.82 8.07 0.66
CA ILE A 257 14.53 8.06 -0.78
C ILE A 257 14.65 6.63 -1.27
N TYR A 258 13.65 6.15 -2.02
CA TYR A 258 13.65 4.79 -2.53
C TYR A 258 13.30 4.68 -4.02
N GLY A 259 14.08 3.85 -4.71
CA GLY A 259 13.93 3.47 -6.11
C GLY A 259 14.06 4.65 -7.06
N GLY A 260 13.29 4.60 -8.13
CA GLY A 260 13.34 5.52 -9.26
C GLY A 260 14.07 4.92 -10.46
N THR A 261 14.20 5.73 -11.50
CA THR A 261 14.96 5.39 -12.71
C THR A 261 15.96 6.48 -13.05
N ARG A 262 17.06 6.07 -13.69
CA ARG A 262 18.14 6.92 -14.19
C ARG A 262 18.02 7.27 -15.68
N THR A 263 16.95 6.83 -16.35
CA THR A 263 16.72 7.14 -17.76
C THR A 263 15.79 8.34 -17.94
N THR A 264 15.96 9.00 -19.08
CA THR A 264 15.10 10.10 -19.53
C THR A 264 13.99 9.67 -20.48
N ASP A 265 14.04 8.42 -20.97
CA ASP A 265 12.98 7.86 -21.79
C ASP A 265 11.74 7.52 -20.96
N GLU A 266 10.58 7.55 -21.60
CA GLU A 266 9.29 7.29 -20.95
C GLU A 266 8.88 5.81 -21.04
N VAL A 267 9.68 5.01 -21.74
CA VAL A 267 9.38 3.62 -22.10
C VAL A 267 10.26 2.64 -21.32
N ASP A 268 11.54 2.99 -21.12
CA ASP A 268 12.50 2.14 -20.41
C ASP A 268 12.68 2.65 -18.98
N PHE A 269 12.88 1.73 -18.03
CA PHE A 269 13.02 2.09 -16.63
C PHE A 269 14.26 1.41 -16.06
N ASN A 270 15.43 1.98 -16.36
CA ASN A 270 16.67 1.38 -15.87
C ASN A 270 16.82 1.68 -14.38
N GLN A 271 17.22 0.66 -13.65
CA GLN A 271 17.44 0.70 -12.22
C GLN A 271 18.47 1.77 -11.86
N VAL A 272 18.22 2.48 -10.76
CA VAL A 272 19.17 3.40 -10.14
C VAL A 272 20.09 2.66 -9.16
N TYR A 273 21.25 3.23 -8.89
CA TYR A 273 22.16 2.73 -7.86
C TYR A 273 22.58 3.84 -6.88
N PRO A 274 22.52 3.61 -5.55
CA PRO A 274 21.79 2.53 -4.87
C PRO A 274 20.26 2.79 -4.87
N ASP A 275 19.47 1.77 -4.52
CA ASP A 275 18.01 1.89 -4.46
C ASP A 275 17.55 2.76 -3.28
N VAL A 276 18.28 2.77 -2.17
CA VAL A 276 17.90 3.50 -0.95
C VAL A 276 18.97 4.54 -0.63
N LEU A 277 18.51 5.77 -0.37
CA LEU A 277 19.35 6.85 0.14
C LEU A 277 18.69 7.46 1.38
N VAL A 278 19.51 8.05 2.24
CA VAL A 278 19.05 8.86 3.37
C VAL A 278 19.64 10.26 3.24
N LEU A 279 18.77 11.26 3.15
CA LEU A 279 19.12 12.67 3.19
C LEU A 279 18.94 13.19 4.62
N ASP A 280 20.04 13.57 5.26
CA ASP A 280 20.07 14.22 6.56
C ASP A 280 20.01 15.74 6.40
N THR A 281 18.86 16.32 6.74
CA THR A 281 18.59 17.75 6.62
C THR A 281 19.01 18.57 7.84
N LYS A 282 19.53 17.92 8.90
CA LYS A 282 20.04 18.59 10.10
C LYS A 282 21.53 18.94 10.03
N LYS A 283 22.26 18.36 9.08
CA LYS A 283 23.67 18.67 8.83
C LYS A 283 23.82 19.92 7.96
N ASP A 284 24.97 20.58 8.03
CA ASP A 284 25.31 21.70 7.14
C ASP A 284 26.73 21.53 6.59
N PRO A 285 26.92 21.27 5.28
CA PRO A 285 25.88 21.02 4.27
C PRO A 285 25.02 19.78 4.61
N TYR A 286 23.85 19.65 3.97
CA TYR A 286 23.06 18.42 4.04
C TYR A 286 23.91 17.21 3.65
N GLU A 287 23.54 16.01 4.09
CA GLU A 287 24.33 14.81 3.82
C GLU A 287 23.46 13.73 3.18
N ILE A 288 23.94 13.14 2.09
CA ILE A 288 23.34 11.95 1.46
C ILE A 288 24.21 10.75 1.77
N THR A 289 23.61 9.76 2.43
CA THR A 289 24.23 8.47 2.74
C THR A 289 23.48 7.33 2.04
N ALA A 290 24.16 6.20 1.89
CA ALA A 290 23.56 4.95 1.44
C ALA A 290 23.66 3.93 2.59
N PRO A 291 22.54 3.54 3.23
CA PRO A 291 22.57 2.58 4.33
C PRO A 291 22.81 1.15 3.82
N ASP A 292 23.35 0.30 4.69
CA ASP A 292 23.47 -1.13 4.42
C ASP A 292 22.08 -1.77 4.42
N ILE A 293 21.67 -2.30 3.27
CA ILE A 293 20.35 -2.90 3.10
C ILE A 293 20.41 -4.39 3.39
N SER A 294 19.45 -4.89 4.16
CA SER A 294 19.26 -6.32 4.38
C SER A 294 17.82 -6.76 4.10
N THR A 295 17.58 -8.07 4.06
CA THR A 295 16.28 -8.63 3.69
C THR A 295 16.06 -9.97 4.38
N ASN A 296 14.84 -10.21 4.88
CA ASN A 296 14.36 -11.53 5.28
C ASN A 296 13.33 -12.12 4.29
N THR A 297 13.05 -11.42 3.19
CA THR A 297 12.02 -11.77 2.19
C THR A 297 12.60 -12.32 0.90
N GLY A 298 13.92 -12.43 0.78
CA GLY A 298 14.58 -12.72 -0.49
C GLY A 298 14.81 -11.46 -1.32
N ILE A 299 14.61 -11.53 -2.63
CA ILE A 299 14.87 -10.43 -3.58
C ILE A 299 13.78 -9.37 -3.46
N PHE A 300 14.19 -8.12 -3.27
CA PHE A 300 13.33 -6.93 -3.41
C PHE A 300 13.74 -6.21 -4.71
N PRO A 301 12.78 -5.82 -5.57
CA PRO A 301 13.11 -5.10 -6.78
C PRO A 301 13.45 -3.64 -6.48
N SER A 302 14.10 -2.99 -7.43
CA SER A 302 14.00 -1.54 -7.56
C SER A 302 12.74 -1.20 -8.34
N LEU A 303 12.04 -0.18 -7.88
CA LEU A 303 10.75 0.23 -8.43
C LEU A 303 10.80 1.67 -8.92
N ALA A 304 10.05 2.00 -9.96
CA ALA A 304 9.80 3.38 -10.40
C ALA A 304 8.30 3.68 -10.52
N GLY A 305 7.90 4.92 -10.23
CA GLY A 305 6.50 5.38 -10.24
C GLY A 305 5.59 4.65 -9.25
N HIS A 306 6.18 4.03 -8.22
CA HIS A 306 5.51 3.51 -7.05
C HIS A 306 5.15 4.63 -6.08
N THR A 307 4.42 4.30 -5.01
CA THR A 307 4.26 5.18 -3.86
C THR A 307 4.89 4.58 -2.62
N ALA A 308 5.30 5.43 -1.66
CA ALA A 308 5.77 5.01 -0.36
C ALA A 308 5.13 5.85 0.74
N ASN A 309 4.79 5.22 1.86
CA ASN A 309 4.25 5.89 3.05
C ASN A 309 4.95 5.32 4.29
N LEU A 310 5.20 6.17 5.28
CA LEU A 310 5.80 5.75 6.56
C LEU A 310 4.72 5.55 7.62
N PHE A 311 4.60 4.33 8.14
CA PHE A 311 3.75 3.98 9.28
C PHE A 311 4.62 3.54 10.45
N GLY A 312 4.77 4.39 11.47
CA GLY A 312 5.73 4.17 12.55
C GLY A 312 7.16 4.13 12.02
N TYR A 313 7.85 3.01 12.20
CA TYR A 313 9.19 2.76 11.63
C TYR A 313 9.17 1.86 10.39
N TYR A 314 7.99 1.68 9.78
CA TYR A 314 7.83 0.83 8.61
C TYR A 314 7.53 1.69 7.39
N MET A 315 8.43 1.69 6.41
CA MET A 315 8.16 2.26 5.09
C MET A 315 7.45 1.21 4.25
N ILE A 316 6.21 1.50 3.85
CA ILE A 316 5.40 0.65 2.99
C ILE A 316 5.48 1.20 1.57
N VAL A 317 6.04 0.40 0.67
CA VAL A 317 6.15 0.69 -0.76
C VAL A 317 5.12 -0.13 -1.51
N ALA A 318 4.38 0.49 -2.42
CA ALA A 318 3.31 -0.18 -3.15
C ALA A 318 3.44 -0.04 -4.66
N PHE A 319 3.28 -1.18 -5.35
CA PHE A 319 3.16 -1.29 -6.80
C PHE A 319 4.36 -0.66 -7.55
N GLY A 320 4.14 0.03 -8.66
CA GLY A 320 5.17 0.63 -9.52
C GLY A 320 5.63 -0.29 -10.63
N ASN A 321 6.52 0.20 -11.49
CA ASN A 321 7.20 -0.62 -12.49
C ASN A 321 8.48 -1.20 -11.91
N THR A 322 8.70 -2.49 -12.10
CA THR A 322 9.95 -3.15 -11.73
C THR A 322 11.04 -2.74 -12.71
N THR A 323 12.02 -2.00 -12.21
CA THR A 323 13.16 -1.54 -13.02
C THR A 323 14.11 -2.69 -13.31
N HIS A 324 14.89 -2.57 -14.38
CA HIS A 324 15.85 -3.59 -14.80
C HIS A 324 17.25 -2.99 -15.01
N LYS A 325 18.25 -3.86 -15.07
CA LYS A 325 19.59 -3.46 -15.51
C LYS A 325 19.59 -3.34 -17.04
N ASP A 326 20.59 -2.64 -17.59
CA ASP A 326 20.64 -2.31 -19.02
C ASP A 326 20.54 -3.54 -19.94
N ASP A 327 21.05 -4.69 -19.51
CA ASP A 327 21.07 -5.94 -20.29
C ASP A 327 19.88 -6.88 -20.00
N GLU A 328 18.94 -6.46 -19.15
CA GLU A 328 17.79 -7.28 -18.71
C GLU A 328 16.47 -6.72 -19.22
N PRO A 329 15.48 -7.57 -19.54
CA PRO A 329 14.18 -7.09 -20.02
C PRO A 329 13.38 -6.41 -18.90
N SER A 330 12.53 -5.45 -19.28
CA SER A 330 11.56 -4.86 -18.36
C SER A 330 10.63 -5.92 -17.78
N LEU A 331 10.52 -5.93 -16.46
CA LEU A 331 9.72 -6.89 -15.69
C LEU A 331 8.26 -6.43 -15.50
N GLY A 332 7.90 -5.28 -16.09
CA GLY A 332 6.54 -4.75 -16.10
C GLY A 332 6.07 -4.20 -14.75
N LYS A 333 4.75 -4.00 -14.64
CA LYS A 333 4.13 -3.40 -13.46
C LYS A 333 3.93 -4.41 -12.33
N ASN A 334 4.39 -4.03 -11.14
CA ASN A 334 4.29 -4.79 -9.91
C ASN A 334 2.91 -4.63 -9.24
N GLY A 335 2.32 -5.75 -8.80
CA GLY A 335 1.04 -5.84 -8.09
C GLY A 335 1.15 -6.02 -6.57
N ILE A 336 2.35 -6.10 -6.01
CA ILE A 336 2.56 -6.36 -4.58
C ILE A 336 3.12 -5.15 -3.84
N ILE A 337 3.13 -5.25 -2.51
CA ILE A 337 3.76 -4.28 -1.61
C ILE A 337 5.06 -4.85 -1.04
N TYR A 338 5.92 -3.94 -0.59
CA TYR A 338 7.12 -4.24 0.16
C TYR A 338 7.15 -3.40 1.44
N VAL A 339 7.70 -3.97 2.52
CA VAL A 339 7.79 -3.29 3.81
C VAL A 339 9.24 -3.26 4.25
N MET A 340 9.76 -2.07 4.54
CA MET A 340 11.09 -1.87 5.10
C MET A 340 10.98 -1.40 6.54
N ASP A 341 11.66 -2.08 7.45
CA ASP A 341 11.96 -1.54 8.78
C ASP A 341 13.13 -0.55 8.65
N ILE A 342 12.84 0.73 8.88
CA ILE A 342 13.82 1.81 8.65
C ILE A 342 14.84 1.94 9.78
N ARG A 343 14.69 1.21 10.90
CA ARG A 343 15.64 1.27 12.02
C ARG A 343 16.97 0.61 11.68
N ASN A 344 16.93 -0.37 10.79
CA ASN A 344 18.07 -1.16 10.33
C ASN A 344 18.03 -1.42 8.82
N PHE A 345 17.19 -0.69 8.09
CA PHE A 345 17.03 -0.80 6.64
C PHE A 345 16.84 -2.24 6.14
N THR A 346 15.95 -2.98 6.80
CA THR A 346 15.67 -4.38 6.48
C THR A 346 14.31 -4.53 5.80
N TRP A 347 14.27 -5.17 4.63
CA TRP A 347 13.02 -5.61 4.01
C TRP A 347 12.44 -6.81 4.77
N ILE A 348 11.17 -6.72 5.16
CA ILE A 348 10.48 -7.70 6.02
C ILE A 348 9.23 -8.33 5.37
N ASN A 349 8.95 -9.59 5.69
CA ASN A 349 7.81 -10.35 5.14
C ASN A 349 6.51 -10.22 5.96
N SER A 350 6.57 -9.55 7.10
CA SER A 350 5.45 -9.38 8.01
C SER A 350 5.59 -8.07 8.77
N LEU A 351 4.45 -7.40 8.98
CA LEU A 351 4.38 -6.18 9.79
C LEU A 351 3.73 -6.56 11.12
N ASP A 352 4.46 -6.41 12.22
CA ASP A 352 4.03 -6.89 13.54
C ASP A 352 4.19 -5.79 14.61
N GLN A 353 3.11 -5.04 14.86
CA GLN A 353 3.11 -3.85 15.74
C GLN A 353 3.38 -4.15 17.23
N ALA A 354 3.32 -5.42 17.62
CA ALA A 354 3.48 -5.82 19.02
C ALA A 354 4.90 -5.59 19.57
N ALA A 355 5.92 -5.52 18.70
CA ALA A 355 7.30 -5.31 19.08
C ALA A 355 7.59 -3.86 19.52
N ASP A 356 6.93 -2.87 18.92
CA ASP A 356 7.18 -1.43 19.17
C ASP A 356 6.63 -0.96 20.53
N ASN A 357 5.60 -1.65 21.04
CA ASN A 357 5.03 -1.37 22.36
C ASN A 357 5.89 -1.87 23.54
N LYS A 358 7.00 -2.59 23.29
CA LYS A 358 7.95 -3.00 24.35
C LYS A 358 9.08 -1.97 24.55
N THR A 359 9.51 -1.28 23.51
CA THR A 359 10.59 -0.28 23.56
C THR A 359 10.13 1.07 24.13
N LEU A 360 8.82 1.36 24.11
CA LEU A 360 8.25 2.59 24.69
C LEU A 360 7.90 2.51 26.20
N LYS A 361 8.10 1.35 26.86
CA LYS A 361 7.67 1.14 28.26
C LYS A 361 8.71 1.44 29.34
N THR A 362 9.88 1.99 29.01
CA THR A 362 10.86 2.47 30.00
C THR A 362 10.82 3.98 30.18
N SER A 363 9.65 4.53 30.47
CA SER A 363 9.50 5.67 31.38
C SER A 363 8.02 5.77 31.78
N SER A 364 7.74 5.55 33.05
CA SER A 364 6.43 5.83 33.65
C SER A 364 6.65 6.84 34.78
N PRO A 365 5.62 7.62 35.10
CA PRO A 365 4.81 7.19 36.23
C PRO A 365 3.36 6.94 35.86
N VAL A 366 2.86 5.90 36.50
CA VAL A 366 1.53 5.30 36.42
C VAL A 366 0.45 6.29 36.86
N SER A 367 -0.64 6.41 36.08
CA SER A 367 -1.95 6.74 36.62
C SER A 367 -2.91 5.57 36.38
N GLN A 368 -3.52 5.10 37.47
CA GLN A 368 -4.49 4.02 37.49
C GLN A 368 -5.85 4.53 37.01
N SER A 369 -6.43 3.91 35.98
CA SER A 369 -7.89 3.68 35.91
C SER A 369 -8.26 2.77 34.73
N ASN A 370 -9.31 1.97 34.94
CA ASN A 370 -10.08 1.14 33.99
C ASN A 370 -9.65 -0.31 33.71
N LYS A 371 -9.68 -1.15 34.77
CA LYS A 371 -9.75 -2.62 34.66
C LYS A 371 -11.16 -3.20 34.42
N ASN A 372 -12.20 -2.38 34.23
CA ASN A 372 -13.59 -2.87 34.25
C ASN A 372 -14.24 -3.13 32.87
N LYS A 373 -13.64 -2.73 31.74
CA LYS A 373 -14.21 -3.01 30.39
C LYS A 373 -13.75 -4.33 29.76
N LEU A 374 -12.66 -4.94 30.23
CA LEU A 374 -12.11 -6.18 29.65
C LEU A 374 -12.87 -7.45 30.08
N LYS A 375 -13.57 -7.43 31.23
CA LYS A 375 -14.33 -8.60 31.72
C LYS A 375 -15.68 -8.82 31.02
N LEU A 376 -16.22 -7.81 30.33
CA LEU A 376 -17.56 -7.92 29.73
C LEU A 376 -17.55 -8.52 28.30
N LEU A 377 -16.43 -8.39 27.58
CA LEU A 377 -16.29 -8.92 26.20
C LEU A 377 -15.87 -10.40 26.15
N LEU A 378 -15.23 -10.92 27.19
CA LEU A 378 -14.89 -12.35 27.27
C LEU A 378 -16.11 -13.21 27.67
N ALA A 379 -17.08 -12.66 28.41
CA ALA A 379 -18.26 -13.41 28.84
C ALA A 379 -19.25 -13.72 27.70
N THR A 380 -19.30 -12.90 26.65
CA THR A 380 -20.21 -13.08 25.51
C THR A 380 -19.67 -14.06 24.46
N ALA A 381 -18.35 -14.15 24.29
CA ALA A 381 -17.72 -15.08 23.34
C ALA A 381 -17.76 -16.56 23.82
N PHE A 382 -17.66 -16.81 25.14
CA PHE A 382 -17.75 -18.17 25.70
C PHE A 382 -19.20 -18.68 25.82
N GLY A 383 -20.19 -17.80 25.91
CA GLY A 383 -21.61 -18.19 25.96
C GLY A 383 -22.11 -18.79 24.65
N ILE A 384 -21.65 -18.26 23.51
CA ILE A 384 -22.11 -18.70 22.17
C ILE A 384 -21.40 -20.00 21.75
N SER A 385 -20.14 -20.20 22.13
CA SER A 385 -19.37 -21.41 21.84
C SER A 385 -19.75 -22.59 22.76
N GLY A 386 -20.04 -22.33 24.05
CA GLY A 386 -20.50 -23.36 24.99
C GLY A 386 -21.89 -23.92 24.68
N GLY A 387 -22.83 -23.08 24.23
CA GLY A 387 -24.18 -23.51 23.85
C GLY A 387 -24.20 -24.45 22.65
N LEU A 388 -23.32 -24.22 21.65
CA LEU A 388 -23.25 -25.04 20.44
C LEU A 388 -22.63 -26.43 20.70
N LEU A 389 -21.65 -26.51 21.62
CA LEU A 389 -21.04 -27.77 22.05
C LEU A 389 -21.99 -28.62 22.91
N ALA A 390 -22.80 -27.98 23.76
CA ALA A 390 -23.80 -28.69 24.57
C ALA A 390 -24.94 -29.27 23.70
N LEU A 391 -25.37 -28.56 22.66
CA LEU A 391 -26.40 -29.03 21.74
C LEU A 391 -25.92 -30.18 20.85
N THR A 392 -24.66 -30.12 20.38
CA THR A 392 -24.06 -31.22 19.59
C THR A 392 -23.79 -32.44 20.47
N GLY A 393 -23.22 -32.28 21.66
CA GLY A 393 -23.02 -33.37 22.61
C GLY A 393 -24.34 -34.04 23.04
N GLY A 394 -25.36 -33.24 23.35
CA GLY A 394 -26.70 -33.74 23.70
C GLY A 394 -27.36 -34.54 22.57
N PHE A 395 -27.18 -34.13 21.31
CA PHE A 395 -27.68 -34.87 20.15
C PHE A 395 -27.02 -36.24 20.00
N PHE A 396 -25.70 -36.35 20.22
CA PHE A 396 -24.99 -37.63 20.15
C PHE A 396 -25.36 -38.56 21.29
N VAL A 397 -25.54 -38.04 22.52
CA VAL A 397 -26.01 -38.83 23.67
C VAL A 397 -27.45 -39.32 23.43
N TYR A 398 -28.34 -38.46 22.95
CA TYR A 398 -29.71 -38.83 22.58
C TYR A 398 -29.73 -39.92 21.49
N ARG A 399 -28.89 -39.78 20.45
CA ARG A 399 -28.74 -40.77 19.38
C ARG A 399 -28.24 -42.11 19.92
N TRP A 400 -27.27 -42.11 20.82
CA TRP A 400 -26.72 -43.33 21.43
C TRP A 400 -27.75 -44.05 22.31
N ILE A 401 -28.54 -43.32 23.10
CA ILE A 401 -29.63 -43.88 23.91
C ILE A 401 -30.71 -44.52 23.02
N ASN A 402 -31.08 -43.87 21.91
CA ASN A 402 -32.09 -44.40 21.00
C ASN A 402 -31.62 -45.61 20.19
N ILE A 403 -30.33 -45.73 19.87
CA ILE A 403 -29.76 -46.94 19.24
C ILE A 403 -29.86 -48.12 20.22
N ARG A 404 -29.48 -47.92 21.49
CA ARG A 404 -29.58 -48.96 22.53
C ARG A 404 -31.00 -49.39 22.86
N LYS A 405 -32.00 -48.53 22.68
CA LYS A 405 -33.41 -48.91 22.80
C LYS A 405 -33.85 -49.81 21.64
N ARG A 406 -33.42 -49.51 20.40
CA ARG A 406 -33.75 -50.33 19.22
C ARG A 406 -33.11 -51.72 19.23
N GLU A 407 -31.94 -51.86 19.87
CA GLU A 407 -31.28 -53.16 20.09
C GLU A 407 -31.97 -54.01 21.16
N LYS A 408 -32.74 -53.41 22.09
CA LYS A 408 -33.56 -54.15 23.06
C LYS A 408 -34.89 -54.64 22.51
N ASP A 409 -35.39 -54.01 21.44
CA ASP A 409 -36.69 -54.31 20.85
C ASP A 409 -36.63 -55.31 19.67
N HIS A 410 -35.44 -55.84 19.34
CA HIS A 410 -35.25 -56.92 18.36
C HIS A 410 -34.53 -58.11 18.98
N ALA A 411 -35.24 -58.82 19.87
CA ALA A 411 -34.93 -60.19 20.20
C ALA A 411 -36.06 -61.11 19.71
N PRO A 412 -35.82 -61.91 18.66
CA PRO A 412 -36.37 -63.25 18.52
C PRO A 412 -35.21 -64.25 18.67
N GLY A 413 -35.28 -65.33 19.43
CA GLY A 413 -36.39 -66.29 19.49
C GLY A 413 -35.81 -67.63 19.05
N PHE A 414 -35.60 -68.50 20.04
CA PHE A 414 -34.99 -69.83 20.03
C PHE A 414 -35.72 -70.83 19.09
N PHE A 415 -34.99 -71.73 18.41
CA PHE A 415 -35.30 -73.06 17.78
C PHE A 415 -34.43 -73.21 16.51
N GLY A 416 -33.71 -74.28 16.17
CA GLY A 416 -33.46 -75.61 16.72
C GLY A 416 -32.32 -76.29 15.92
N SER A 417 -31.61 -77.19 16.60
CA SER A 417 -30.76 -78.31 16.17
C SER A 417 -30.53 -78.65 14.67
N ASN A 418 -29.28 -78.78 14.23
CA ASN A 418 -28.60 -80.08 14.02
C ASN A 418 -27.23 -79.93 13.33
N ASP A 419 -26.36 -80.86 13.71
CA ASP A 419 -25.00 -81.20 13.26
C ASP A 419 -24.85 -81.39 11.74
N ASP A 420 -23.70 -81.02 11.14
CA ASP A 420 -22.61 -81.98 10.82
C ASP A 420 -21.49 -81.36 9.95
N ASP A 421 -20.27 -81.77 10.32
CA ASP A 421 -18.99 -81.92 9.59
C ASP A 421 -18.78 -81.35 8.16
N SER A 422 -17.67 -80.60 8.00
CA SER A 422 -16.45 -81.03 7.26
C SER A 422 -15.61 -79.85 6.68
N ILE A 423 -14.30 -79.96 6.86
CA ILE A 423 -13.19 -79.11 6.34
C ILE A 423 -12.65 -79.78 5.05
N PRO A 424 -11.70 -79.24 4.25
CA PRO A 424 -11.54 -77.97 3.52
C PRO A 424 -11.40 -78.19 1.98
N GLY A 425 -11.24 -77.11 1.19
CA GLY A 425 -10.71 -77.23 -0.17
C GLY A 425 -10.32 -75.90 -0.82
N THR A 426 -9.04 -75.58 -0.81
CA THR A 426 -8.32 -74.86 -1.91
C THR A 426 -7.62 -75.92 -2.77
N PRO A 427 -7.05 -75.65 -3.97
CA PRO A 427 -6.84 -74.39 -4.71
C PRO A 427 -7.18 -74.50 -6.22
N THR A 428 -6.95 -73.44 -7.02
CA THR A 428 -6.17 -73.50 -8.28
C THR A 428 -5.97 -72.10 -8.86
N ASP A 429 -4.70 -71.82 -9.17
CA ASP A 429 -4.22 -70.82 -10.13
C ASP A 429 -4.89 -70.97 -11.49
N ASP A 430 -5.04 -69.87 -12.26
CA ASP A 430 -4.15 -69.61 -13.40
C ASP A 430 -4.54 -68.37 -14.22
N ASN A 431 -3.49 -67.57 -14.48
CA ASN A 431 -3.10 -66.99 -15.76
C ASN A 431 -3.86 -65.86 -16.49
N LEU A 432 -3.02 -64.89 -16.90
CA LEU A 432 -2.94 -64.19 -18.20
C LEU A 432 -4.09 -63.22 -18.54
N SER A 433 -3.93 -62.09 -19.21
CA SER A 433 -2.79 -61.37 -19.79
C SER A 433 -3.37 -60.07 -20.37
N SER A 434 -2.57 -59.00 -20.40
CA SER A 434 -2.52 -57.92 -21.41
C SER A 434 -3.79 -57.56 -22.21
N TYR A 435 -4.19 -56.28 -22.10
CA TYR A 435 -4.13 -55.32 -23.20
C TYR A 435 -3.89 -53.91 -22.67
#